data_AF-A0A6A3RBP7-F1
#
_entry.id   AF-A0A6A3RBP7-F1
#
_cell.length_a   1.000
_cell.length_b   1.000
_cell.length_c   1.000
_cell.angle_alpha   90.00
_cell.angle_beta   90.00
_cell.angle_gamma   90.00
#
_symmetry.space_group_name_H-M   'P 1'
#
loop_
_entity.id
_entity.type
_entity.pdbx_description
1 polymer ?
#
loop_
_entity_poly.entity_id
_entity_poly.type
_entity_poly.pdbx_seq_one_letter_code
_entity_poly.pdbx_strand_id
1 'polypeptide(L)'
;MSVEDVDSLDAYMASLELPSGDATTSMAQARAEHGTSRNAPRGHGVVVKNRRYRRLQQLMQGEGEVEDQYFSDAMMQQRSPALFHFYLGQYLAFEKGPTATTVTTAVDNGGQKLSSFLMDTCQRSEMEARRVAEQETWGAFTAADEKQEQRRLERLYEEDNVVEEEEEDDEQEEDQVDAAAFSVAERRQQLVEVMSARFLNGEDAEYVRYAEIDADESLDDFAEMQRDAEDQYFAD
;
A
#
# COMPACT_ATOMS: atom_id res chain seq x y z
N MET A 1 82.07 -24.77 -25.75
CA MET A 1 80.70 -24.47 -26.21
C MET A 1 79.82 -25.51 -25.57
N SER A 2 79.22 -25.16 -24.45
CA SER A 2 78.38 -26.03 -23.62
C SER A 2 77.03 -26.17 -24.29
N VAL A 3 76.58 -27.41 -24.47
CA VAL A 3 75.24 -27.76 -24.93
C VAL A 3 74.26 -27.36 -23.83
N GLU A 4 73.39 -26.40 -24.11
CA GLU A 4 72.33 -25.99 -23.20
C GLU A 4 71.28 -27.10 -23.15
N ASP A 5 71.18 -27.76 -21.99
CA ASP A 5 70.11 -28.68 -21.66
C ASP A 5 68.80 -27.88 -21.59
N VAL A 6 68.06 -27.84 -22.70
CA VAL A 6 66.68 -27.32 -22.71
C VAL A 6 65.86 -28.14 -21.72
N ASP A 7 65.35 -27.48 -20.69
CA ASP A 7 64.53 -28.10 -19.65
C ASP A 7 63.36 -28.87 -20.28
N SER A 8 63.17 -30.13 -19.89
CA SER A 8 62.08 -30.98 -20.40
C SER A 8 60.69 -30.37 -20.22
N LEU A 9 60.56 -29.41 -19.30
CA LEU A 9 59.34 -28.65 -19.09
C LEU A 9 59.03 -27.69 -20.24
N ASP A 10 60.04 -27.04 -20.82
CA ASP A 10 59.88 -26.12 -21.95
C ASP A 10 59.51 -26.85 -23.23
N ALA A 11 60.10 -28.04 -23.45
CA ALA A 11 59.73 -28.90 -24.58
C ALA A 11 58.26 -29.36 -24.49
N TYR A 12 57.79 -29.68 -23.27
CA TYR A 12 56.40 -30.05 -23.03
C TYR A 12 55.44 -28.85 -23.22
N MET A 13 55.79 -27.68 -22.69
CA MET A 13 55.03 -26.43 -22.85
C MET A 13 54.90 -26.03 -24.33
N ALA A 14 55.94 -26.24 -25.13
CA ALA A 14 55.92 -25.95 -26.57
C ALA A 14 55.04 -26.92 -27.38
N SER A 15 54.76 -28.11 -26.84
CA SER A 15 53.90 -29.13 -27.49
C SER A 15 52.40 -28.96 -27.21
N LEU A 16 52.03 -28.08 -26.28
CA LEU A 16 50.64 -27.75 -26.02
C LEU A 16 50.15 -26.79 -27.11
N GLU A 17 49.44 -27.33 -28.10
CA GLU A 17 48.76 -26.54 -29.12
C GLU A 17 47.70 -25.64 -28.45
N LEU A 18 47.94 -24.33 -28.46
CA LEU A 18 46.90 -23.36 -28.13
C LEU A 18 45.87 -23.36 -29.27
N PRO A 19 44.57 -23.46 -28.96
CA PRO A 19 43.52 -23.43 -29.99
C PRO A 19 43.64 -22.13 -30.80
N SER A 20 43.67 -22.29 -32.13
CA SER A 20 43.74 -21.20 -33.11
C SER A 20 42.76 -20.09 -32.75
N GLY A 21 43.29 -18.90 -32.49
CA GLY A 21 42.56 -17.75 -31.99
C GLY A 21 41.62 -17.15 -33.03
N ASP A 22 40.37 -17.59 -33.00
CA ASP A 22 39.23 -16.84 -33.57
C ASP A 22 38.08 -16.63 -32.57
N ALA A 23 38.29 -16.96 -31.29
CA ALA A 23 37.30 -16.76 -30.23
C ALA A 23 37.92 -16.28 -28.90
N THR A 24 38.87 -15.35 -28.95
CA THR A 24 39.31 -14.66 -27.73
C THR A 24 38.37 -13.50 -27.41
N THR A 25 37.13 -13.81 -27.01
CA THR A 25 36.45 -12.92 -26.06
C THR A 25 37.34 -12.89 -24.82
N SER A 26 38.03 -11.77 -24.59
CA SER A 26 38.90 -11.57 -23.43
C SER A 26 38.18 -12.06 -22.18
N MET A 27 38.85 -12.80 -21.30
CA MET A 27 38.28 -13.21 -19.99
C MET A 27 37.75 -12.00 -19.19
N ALA A 28 38.29 -10.80 -19.44
CA ALA A 28 37.77 -9.55 -18.89
C ALA A 28 36.45 -9.11 -19.55
N GLN A 29 36.31 -9.34 -20.85
CA GLN A 29 35.11 -9.04 -21.63
C GLN A 29 34.00 -10.07 -21.38
N ALA A 30 34.32 -11.36 -21.29
CA ALA A 30 33.40 -12.43 -20.89
C ALA A 30 32.89 -12.25 -19.44
N ARG A 31 33.70 -11.67 -18.54
CA ARG A 31 33.25 -11.27 -17.19
C ARG A 31 32.34 -10.04 -17.21
N ALA A 32 32.62 -9.06 -18.07
CA ALA A 32 31.77 -7.89 -18.25
C ALA A 32 30.39 -8.26 -18.84
N GLU A 33 30.36 -9.23 -19.76
CA GLU A 33 29.14 -9.69 -20.44
C GLU A 33 28.29 -10.65 -19.58
N HIS A 34 28.91 -11.46 -18.70
CA HIS A 34 28.18 -12.29 -17.73
C HIS A 34 27.79 -11.58 -16.43
N GLY A 35 28.37 -10.41 -16.14
CA GLY A 35 28.03 -9.59 -14.97
C GLY A 35 26.73 -8.79 -15.13
N THR A 36 26.26 -8.56 -16.36
CA THR A 36 25.12 -7.69 -16.66
C THR A 36 23.79 -8.42 -16.81
N SER A 37 23.78 -9.77 -16.80
CA SER A 37 22.59 -10.57 -17.16
C SER A 37 22.26 -11.72 -16.19
N ARG A 38 22.95 -11.84 -15.04
CA ARG A 38 22.67 -12.94 -14.08
C ARG A 38 21.70 -12.58 -12.95
N ASN A 39 21.21 -11.34 -12.88
CA ASN A 39 20.23 -10.90 -11.88
C ASN A 39 19.02 -10.20 -12.52
N ALA A 40 18.15 -10.97 -13.17
CA ALA A 40 16.73 -10.61 -13.36
C ALA A 40 15.91 -11.83 -12.92
N PRO A 41 14.75 -11.75 -12.23
CA PRO A 41 13.79 -10.63 -12.10
C PRO A 41 13.39 -10.28 -10.65
N ARG A 42 14.07 -10.85 -9.63
CA ARG A 42 13.69 -10.66 -8.20
C ARG A 42 14.03 -9.26 -7.67
N GLY A 43 15.14 -8.69 -8.11
CA GLY A 43 15.54 -7.33 -7.74
C GLY A 43 14.63 -6.26 -8.33
N HIS A 44 14.09 -6.47 -9.54
CA HIS A 44 13.25 -5.46 -10.20
C HIS A 44 11.96 -5.19 -9.44
N GLY A 45 11.31 -6.24 -8.91
CA GLY A 45 10.12 -6.06 -8.05
C GLY A 45 10.42 -5.34 -6.74
N VAL A 46 11.61 -5.55 -6.17
CA VAL A 46 12.06 -4.84 -4.95
C VAL A 46 12.35 -3.37 -5.27
N VAL A 47 13.07 -3.08 -6.34
CA VAL A 47 13.36 -1.71 -6.80
C VAL A 47 12.06 -0.94 -7.09
N VAL A 48 11.10 -1.56 -7.79
CA VAL A 48 9.79 -0.95 -8.04
C VAL A 48 9.04 -0.65 -6.73
N LYS A 49 8.99 -1.61 -5.80
CA LYS A 49 8.35 -1.38 -4.49
C LYS A 49 9.05 -0.29 -3.69
N ASN A 50 10.39 -0.23 -3.72
CA ASN A 50 11.17 0.78 -3.03
C ASN A 50 10.93 2.17 -3.62
N ARG A 51 10.89 2.31 -4.97
CA ARG A 51 10.54 3.57 -5.65
C ARG A 51 9.13 4.03 -5.29
N ARG A 52 8.15 3.11 -5.35
CA ARG A 52 6.78 3.40 -4.90
C ARG A 52 6.75 3.78 -3.43
N TYR A 53 7.51 3.13 -2.57
CA TYR A 53 7.58 3.47 -1.16
C TYR A 53 8.16 4.87 -0.92
N ARG A 54 9.23 5.25 -1.63
CA ARG A 54 9.75 6.63 -1.59
C ARG A 54 8.73 7.64 -2.09
N ARG A 55 7.98 7.32 -3.16
CA ARG A 55 6.90 8.18 -3.65
C ARG A 55 5.77 8.31 -2.63
N LEU A 56 5.38 7.21 -1.99
CA LEU A 56 4.38 7.18 -0.94
C LEU A 56 4.79 8.08 0.24
N GLN A 57 6.05 8.04 0.67
CA GLN A 57 6.57 8.90 1.72
C GLN A 57 6.46 10.40 1.36
N GLN A 58 6.79 10.77 0.12
CA GLN A 58 6.61 12.15 -0.37
C GLN A 58 5.14 12.58 -0.29
N LEU A 59 4.21 11.71 -0.70
CA LEU A 59 2.77 11.97 -0.61
C LEU A 59 2.28 12.16 0.83
N MET A 60 2.85 11.42 1.79
CA MET A 60 2.51 11.54 3.21
C MET A 60 3.09 12.80 3.87
N GLN A 61 4.29 13.20 3.45
CA GLN A 61 4.97 14.39 3.96
C GLN A 61 4.44 15.69 3.34
N GLY A 62 3.62 15.59 2.29
CA GLY A 62 3.12 16.74 1.54
C GLY A 62 4.20 17.39 0.65
N GLU A 63 5.27 16.65 0.36
CA GLU A 63 6.37 17.12 -0.49
C GLU A 63 5.99 16.93 -1.96
N GLY A 64 5.54 18.01 -2.60
CA GLY A 64 5.22 18.06 -4.02
C GLY A 64 4.46 19.33 -4.43
N GLU A 65 4.75 19.87 -5.61
CA GLU A 65 4.17 21.13 -6.11
C GLU A 65 2.76 20.99 -6.73
N VAL A 66 2.14 19.80 -6.70
CA VAL A 66 0.91 19.53 -7.48
C VAL A 66 -0.29 19.24 -6.56
N GLU A 67 -1.40 19.90 -6.90
CA GLU A 67 -2.71 20.06 -6.25
C GLU A 67 -3.47 18.78 -5.86
N ASP A 68 -2.89 17.60 -6.03
CA ASP A 68 -3.55 16.32 -5.78
C ASP A 68 -3.05 15.70 -4.47
N GLN A 69 -3.58 16.17 -3.33
CA GLN A 69 -3.38 15.49 -2.05
C GLN A 69 -4.04 14.10 -2.10
N TYR A 70 -3.24 13.08 -2.44
CA TYR A 70 -3.63 11.68 -2.56
C TYR A 70 -4.40 11.14 -1.33
N PHE A 71 -4.00 11.59 -0.14
CA PHE A 71 -4.57 11.23 1.15
C PHE A 71 -5.54 12.29 1.72
N SER A 72 -6.00 13.23 0.90
CA SER A 72 -7.12 14.09 1.29
C SER A 72 -8.42 13.28 1.34
N ASP A 73 -9.33 13.67 2.22
CA ASP A 73 -10.60 12.96 2.39
C ASP A 73 -11.42 12.94 1.09
N ALA A 74 -11.40 14.04 0.33
CA ALA A 74 -12.06 14.14 -0.97
C ALA A 74 -11.48 13.15 -2.00
N MET A 75 -10.15 13.04 -2.12
CA MET A 75 -9.53 12.12 -3.07
C MET A 75 -9.64 10.66 -2.62
N MET A 76 -9.52 10.36 -1.33
CA MET A 76 -9.76 9.02 -0.81
C MET A 76 -11.20 8.57 -1.07
N GLN A 77 -12.17 9.48 -0.91
CA GLN A 77 -13.58 9.22 -1.23
C GLN A 77 -13.79 8.99 -2.73
N GLN A 78 -13.19 9.82 -3.59
CA GLN A 78 -13.34 9.68 -5.05
C GLN A 78 -12.75 8.37 -5.59
N ARG A 79 -11.64 7.92 -5.01
CA ARG A 79 -10.86 6.78 -5.48
C ARG A 79 -11.39 5.45 -4.96
N SER A 80 -11.79 5.42 -3.70
CA SER A 80 -12.38 4.23 -3.06
C SER A 80 -13.60 4.63 -2.22
N PRO A 81 -14.75 4.89 -2.87
CA PRO A 81 -15.98 5.27 -2.17
C PRO A 81 -16.40 4.27 -1.09
N ALA A 82 -16.23 2.96 -1.31
CA ALA A 82 -16.62 1.94 -0.33
C ALA A 82 -15.73 1.98 0.92
N LEU A 83 -14.41 1.95 0.74
CA LEU A 83 -13.46 2.04 1.86
C LEU A 83 -13.65 3.34 2.63
N PHE A 84 -13.80 4.47 1.94
CA PHE A 84 -14.05 5.75 2.60
C PHE A 84 -15.32 5.71 3.44
N HIS A 85 -16.40 5.13 2.91
CA HIS A 85 -17.65 5.01 3.66
C HIS A 85 -17.46 4.16 4.93
N PHE A 86 -16.79 3.01 4.83
CA PHE A 86 -16.57 2.10 5.97
C PHE A 86 -15.70 2.71 7.08
N TYR A 87 -14.62 3.39 6.71
CA TYR A 87 -13.69 3.95 7.70
C TYR A 87 -14.13 5.32 8.22
N LEU A 88 -14.73 6.18 7.38
CA LEU A 88 -15.03 7.57 7.73
C LEU A 88 -16.49 7.98 7.52
N GLY A 89 -17.10 7.60 6.39
CA GLY A 89 -18.41 8.10 5.99
C GLY A 89 -19.52 7.83 6.99
N GLN A 90 -19.52 6.68 7.65
CA GLN A 90 -20.51 6.32 8.68
C GLN A 90 -20.36 7.18 9.95
N TYR A 91 -19.12 7.52 10.32
CA TYR A 91 -18.80 8.22 11.58
C TYR A 91 -18.88 9.74 11.45
N LEU A 92 -18.54 10.29 10.28
CA LEU A 92 -18.71 11.71 9.99
C LEU A 92 -20.18 12.15 10.07
N ALA A 93 -21.12 11.26 9.72
CA ALA A 93 -22.54 11.52 9.87
C ALA A 93 -22.97 11.62 11.36
N PHE A 94 -22.28 10.89 12.23
CA PHE A 94 -22.53 10.88 13.68
C PHE A 94 -21.98 12.14 14.36
N GLU A 95 -20.76 12.57 14.00
CA GLU A 95 -20.14 13.79 14.55
C GLU A 95 -20.90 15.07 14.17
N LYS A 96 -21.49 15.11 12.97
CA LYS A 96 -22.24 16.28 12.50
C LYS A 96 -23.60 16.43 13.20
N GLY A 97 -24.05 15.42 13.95
CA GLY A 97 -25.32 15.41 14.67
C GLY A 97 -26.55 15.28 13.75
N PRO A 98 -27.69 14.82 14.30
CA PRO A 98 -28.95 14.64 13.54
C PRO A 98 -29.49 15.97 12.97
N THR A 99 -29.04 17.10 13.52
CA THR A 99 -29.36 18.45 13.08
C THR A 99 -28.54 18.91 11.88
N ALA A 100 -27.50 18.20 11.42
CA ALA A 100 -26.74 18.58 10.22
C ALA A 100 -27.07 17.70 9.00
N THR A 101 -27.39 16.42 9.17
CA THR A 101 -27.69 15.52 8.04
C THR A 101 -28.98 15.92 7.32
N THR A 102 -29.99 16.42 8.05
CA THR A 102 -31.24 16.96 7.46
C THR A 102 -31.08 18.42 6.97
N VAL A 103 -30.05 19.11 7.44
CA VAL A 103 -29.81 20.55 7.27
C VAL A 103 -28.79 20.85 6.16
N THR A 104 -27.88 19.94 5.84
CA THR A 104 -26.95 20.11 4.70
C THR A 104 -27.65 20.16 3.34
N THR A 105 -28.87 19.63 3.24
CA THR A 105 -29.73 19.81 2.05
C THR A 105 -30.70 21.00 2.16
N ALA A 106 -30.88 21.58 3.35
CA ALA A 106 -31.96 22.54 3.61
C ALA A 106 -31.49 23.93 4.11
N VAL A 107 -30.22 24.11 4.48
CA VAL A 107 -29.74 25.33 5.14
C VAL A 107 -28.53 25.89 4.41
N ASP A 108 -28.77 26.34 3.18
CA ASP A 108 -28.39 27.65 2.62
C ASP A 108 -28.71 27.65 1.12
N ASN A 109 -29.99 27.58 0.77
CA ASN A 109 -30.44 27.54 -0.63
C ASN A 109 -30.53 28.95 -1.26
N GLY A 110 -29.93 29.97 -0.61
CA GLY A 110 -30.06 31.38 -0.96
C GLY A 110 -29.36 31.83 -2.25
N GLY A 111 -28.72 30.92 -3.00
CA GLY A 111 -28.03 31.27 -4.25
C GLY A 111 -27.57 30.11 -5.13
N GLN A 112 -27.89 28.86 -4.78
CA GLN A 112 -27.49 27.70 -5.57
C GLN A 112 -28.42 27.58 -6.78
N LYS A 113 -27.88 27.69 -7.99
CA LYS A 113 -28.68 27.47 -9.20
C LYS A 113 -29.16 26.03 -9.20
N LEU A 114 -30.42 25.80 -9.60
CA LEU A 114 -30.99 24.46 -9.77
C LEU A 114 -30.06 23.52 -10.57
N SER A 115 -29.32 24.07 -11.54
CA SER A 115 -28.31 23.32 -12.30
C SER A 115 -27.20 22.73 -11.43
N SER A 116 -26.71 23.48 -10.45
CA SER A 116 -25.69 23.01 -9.50
C SER A 116 -26.24 21.89 -8.63
N PHE A 117 -27.43 22.11 -8.06
CA PHE A 117 -28.09 21.09 -7.25
C PHE A 117 -28.31 19.79 -8.05
N LEU A 118 -28.79 19.87 -9.29
CA LEU A 118 -28.96 18.69 -10.14
C LEU A 118 -27.63 18.00 -10.45
N MET A 119 -26.57 18.76 -10.76
CA MET A 119 -25.23 18.22 -10.95
C MET A 119 -24.73 17.51 -9.69
N ASP A 120 -24.88 18.12 -8.51
CA ASP A 120 -24.46 17.55 -7.23
C ASP A 120 -25.24 16.27 -6.90
N THR A 121 -26.56 16.23 -7.19
CA THR A 121 -27.37 15.03 -6.99
C THR A 121 -26.98 13.89 -7.93
N CYS A 122 -26.64 14.19 -9.19
CA CYS A 122 -26.16 13.21 -10.16
C CYS A 122 -24.80 12.67 -9.74
N GLN A 123 -23.88 13.56 -9.35
CA GLN A 123 -22.56 13.16 -8.86
C GLN A 123 -22.67 12.31 -7.60
N ARG A 124 -23.56 12.66 -6.65
CA ARG A 124 -23.79 11.87 -5.44
C ARG A 124 -24.38 10.49 -5.76
N SER A 125 -25.34 10.40 -6.68
CA SER A 125 -25.93 9.11 -7.06
C SER A 125 -24.93 8.21 -7.79
N GLU A 126 -24.08 8.78 -8.65
CA GLU A 126 -22.97 8.07 -9.29
C GLU A 126 -21.97 7.53 -8.25
N MET A 127 -21.62 8.35 -7.26
CA MET A 127 -20.73 7.96 -6.16
C MET A 127 -21.34 6.84 -5.31
N GLU A 128 -22.64 6.90 -5.01
CA GLU A 128 -23.35 5.85 -4.29
C GLU A 128 -23.42 4.55 -5.10
N ALA A 129 -23.67 4.62 -6.40
CA ALA A 129 -23.67 3.46 -7.29
C ALA A 129 -22.27 2.82 -7.35
N ARG A 130 -21.21 3.63 -7.46
CA ARG A 130 -19.82 3.14 -7.40
C ARG A 130 -19.51 2.50 -6.06
N ARG A 131 -19.93 3.12 -4.94
CA ARG A 131 -19.76 2.58 -3.60
C ARG A 131 -20.41 1.19 -3.46
N VAL A 132 -21.64 1.02 -3.95
CA VAL A 132 -22.36 -0.26 -3.90
C VAL A 132 -21.64 -1.32 -4.74
N ALA A 133 -21.21 -0.98 -5.96
CA ALA A 133 -20.48 -1.91 -6.83
C ALA A 133 -19.12 -2.31 -6.22
N GLU A 134 -18.38 -1.35 -5.66
CA GLU A 134 -17.08 -1.62 -5.03
C GLU A 134 -17.24 -2.46 -3.75
N GLN A 135 -18.31 -2.26 -2.97
CA GLN A 135 -18.60 -3.04 -1.77
C GLN A 135 -18.73 -4.55 -2.05
N GLU A 136 -19.21 -4.95 -3.23
CA GLU A 136 -19.24 -6.37 -3.62
C GLU A 136 -17.83 -6.99 -3.72
N THR A 137 -16.83 -6.19 -4.12
CA THR A 137 -15.44 -6.64 -4.29
C THR A 137 -14.69 -6.79 -2.96
N TRP A 138 -15.05 -5.99 -1.95
CA TRP A 138 -14.42 -6.01 -0.63
C TRP A 138 -15.01 -7.07 0.31
N GLY A 139 -16.06 -7.77 -0.12
CA GLY A 139 -16.79 -8.73 0.72
C GLY A 139 -17.52 -8.07 1.89
N ALA A 140 -18.02 -8.88 2.82
CA ALA A 140 -18.62 -8.39 4.06
C ALA A 140 -17.53 -7.85 5.00
N PHE A 141 -16.91 -6.71 4.64
CA PHE A 141 -16.17 -5.90 5.60
C PHE A 141 -17.21 -5.34 6.59
N THR A 142 -17.51 -6.11 7.64
CA THR A 142 -18.22 -5.57 8.79
C THR A 142 -17.26 -4.60 9.46
N ALA A 143 -17.60 -3.31 9.48
CA ALA A 143 -16.86 -2.36 10.31
C ALA A 143 -16.74 -2.96 11.72
N ALA A 144 -15.59 -2.80 12.39
CA ALA A 144 -15.36 -3.40 13.71
C ALA A 144 -16.48 -3.08 14.71
N ASP A 145 -17.08 -1.90 14.55
CA ASP A 145 -18.23 -1.37 15.26
C ASP A 145 -19.54 -2.16 15.00
N GLU A 146 -19.78 -2.58 13.75
CA GLU A 146 -20.97 -3.38 13.39
C GLU A 146 -20.85 -4.82 13.93
N LYS A 147 -19.63 -5.38 13.97
CA LYS A 147 -19.37 -6.67 14.61
C LYS A 147 -19.55 -6.61 16.13
N GLN A 148 -19.18 -5.49 16.74
CA GLN A 148 -19.40 -5.25 18.16
C GLN A 148 -20.89 -5.07 18.48
N GLU A 149 -21.63 -4.33 17.66
CA GLU A 149 -23.08 -4.19 17.80
C GLU A 149 -23.79 -5.53 17.56
N GLN A 150 -23.34 -6.34 16.58
CA GLN A 150 -23.85 -7.70 16.40
C GLN A 150 -23.62 -8.56 17.64
N ARG A 151 -22.45 -8.51 18.26
CA ARG A 151 -22.17 -9.22 19.52
C ARG A 151 -23.02 -8.72 20.69
N ARG A 152 -23.21 -7.39 20.81
CA ARG A 152 -24.09 -6.78 21.81
C ARG A 152 -25.54 -7.24 21.60
N LEU A 153 -26.00 -7.27 20.35
CA LEU A 153 -27.35 -7.65 19.99
C LEU A 153 -27.58 -9.16 20.19
N GLU A 154 -26.61 -10.00 19.82
CA GLU A 154 -26.61 -11.44 20.08
C GLU A 154 -26.72 -11.73 21.58
N ARG A 155 -25.92 -11.05 22.42
CA ARG A 155 -26.02 -11.13 23.90
C ARG A 155 -27.43 -10.78 24.40
N LEU A 156 -28.05 -9.72 23.87
CA LEU A 156 -29.40 -9.28 24.25
C LEU A 156 -30.49 -10.28 23.86
N TYR A 157 -30.31 -11.03 22.76
CA TYR A 157 -31.26 -12.05 22.31
C TYR A 157 -30.98 -13.45 22.91
N GLU A 158 -29.78 -13.70 23.42
CA GLU A 158 -29.41 -14.95 24.09
C GLU A 158 -29.93 -14.99 25.54
N GLU A 159 -30.11 -13.83 26.18
CA GLU A 159 -30.68 -13.67 27.53
C GLU A 159 -32.15 -14.14 27.64
N ASP A 160 -32.92 -14.17 26.55
CA ASP A 160 -34.32 -14.64 26.54
C ASP A 160 -34.47 -16.17 26.41
N ASN A 161 -33.35 -16.91 26.31
CA ASN A 161 -33.32 -18.37 26.18
C ASN A 161 -32.55 -19.08 27.32
N VAL A 162 -32.26 -18.37 28.43
CA VAL A 162 -31.59 -18.94 29.61
C VAL A 162 -32.63 -19.47 30.59
N VAL A 163 -32.63 -20.78 30.76
CA VAL A 163 -33.19 -21.45 31.95
C VAL A 163 -32.39 -20.95 33.16
N GLU A 164 -33.08 -20.38 34.15
CA GLU A 164 -32.51 -19.95 35.44
C GLU A 164 -31.61 -21.04 36.06
N GLU A 165 -30.29 -20.92 35.91
CA GLU A 165 -29.33 -21.60 36.78
C GLU A 165 -28.25 -20.60 37.22
N GLU A 166 -28.38 -20.25 38.50
CA GLU A 166 -27.40 -19.76 39.49
C GLU A 166 -26.41 -18.65 39.11
N GLU A 167 -26.55 -17.52 39.82
CA GLU A 167 -25.61 -16.40 39.86
C GLU A 167 -24.24 -16.85 40.41
N GLU A 168 -23.26 -17.03 39.53
CA GLU A 168 -21.84 -17.01 39.88
C GLU A 168 -21.14 -15.83 39.19
N ASP A 169 -20.86 -14.81 40.00
CA ASP A 169 -19.72 -13.88 39.98
C ASP A 169 -18.88 -13.81 38.69
N ASP A 170 -19.17 -12.84 37.83
CA ASP A 170 -18.29 -12.40 36.74
C ASP A 170 -18.23 -10.86 36.67
N GLU A 171 -17.80 -10.21 37.78
CA GLU A 171 -17.51 -8.77 37.86
C GLU A 171 -16.22 -8.35 37.08
N GLN A 172 -15.82 -9.07 36.02
CA GLN A 172 -14.56 -8.85 35.29
C GLN A 172 -14.70 -8.60 33.77
N GLU A 173 -15.91 -8.37 33.24
CA GLU A 173 -16.11 -8.08 31.81
C GLU A 173 -16.42 -6.61 31.44
N GLU A 174 -16.52 -5.69 32.39
CA GLU A 174 -16.85 -4.29 32.07
C GLU A 174 -15.65 -3.44 31.61
N ASP A 175 -14.40 -3.92 31.73
CA ASP A 175 -13.20 -3.13 31.40
C ASP A 175 -12.68 -3.33 29.96
N GLN A 176 -13.41 -4.03 29.09
CA GLN A 176 -13.02 -4.27 27.68
C GLN A 176 -13.87 -3.53 26.64
N VAL A 177 -14.91 -2.81 27.04
CA VAL A 177 -15.89 -2.20 26.11
C VAL A 177 -15.61 -0.76 25.71
N ASP A 178 -14.75 -0.03 26.43
CA ASP A 178 -14.44 1.38 26.12
C ASP A 178 -13.12 1.59 25.33
N ALA A 179 -12.38 0.51 25.05
CA ALA A 179 -11.13 0.58 24.28
C ALA A 179 -11.30 0.55 22.76
N ALA A 180 -12.53 0.39 22.25
CA ALA A 180 -12.82 0.12 20.82
C ALA A 180 -13.51 1.27 20.06
N ALA A 181 -13.81 2.39 20.72
CA ALA A 181 -14.32 3.58 20.03
C ALA A 181 -13.16 4.35 19.39
N PHE A 182 -12.59 3.82 18.30
CA PHE A 182 -11.62 4.57 17.50
C PHE A 182 -12.22 5.93 17.15
N SER A 183 -11.50 7.00 17.51
CA SER A 183 -11.82 8.36 17.10
C SER A 183 -11.84 8.48 15.57
N VAL A 184 -12.53 9.48 15.03
CA VAL A 184 -12.53 9.74 13.58
C VAL A 184 -11.12 9.93 13.04
N ALA A 185 -10.21 10.51 13.84
CA ALA A 185 -8.80 10.65 13.49
C ALA A 185 -8.08 9.29 13.35
N GLU A 186 -8.29 8.36 14.28
CA GLU A 186 -7.68 7.02 14.22
C GLU A 186 -8.25 6.21 13.04
N ARG A 187 -9.56 6.31 12.78
CA ARG A 187 -10.17 5.66 11.61
C ARG A 187 -9.66 6.24 10.29
N ARG A 188 -9.42 7.56 10.25
CA ARG A 188 -8.76 8.20 9.11
C ARG A 188 -7.37 7.62 8.90
N GLN A 189 -6.61 7.40 9.97
CA GLN A 189 -5.29 6.78 9.88
C GLN A 189 -5.36 5.34 9.36
N GLN A 190 -6.34 4.54 9.81
CA GLN A 190 -6.56 3.19 9.28
C GLN A 190 -6.88 3.20 7.77
N LEU A 191 -7.72 4.14 7.31
CA LEU A 191 -7.98 4.31 5.88
C LEU A 191 -6.70 4.65 5.11
N VAL A 192 -5.89 5.57 5.62
CA VAL A 192 -4.60 5.94 5.01
C VAL A 192 -3.68 4.72 4.91
N GLU A 193 -3.63 3.86 5.94
CA GLU A 193 -2.83 2.64 5.94
C GLU A 193 -3.27 1.68 4.83
N VAL A 194 -4.58 1.37 4.73
CA VAL A 194 -5.14 0.52 3.67
C VAL A 194 -4.84 1.11 2.29
N MET A 195 -5.05 2.42 2.13
CA MET A 195 -4.78 3.13 0.88
C MET A 195 -3.28 3.11 0.51
N SER A 196 -2.38 3.15 1.51
CA SER A 196 -0.95 3.07 1.29
C SER A 196 -0.52 1.67 0.81
N ALA A 197 -1.09 0.61 1.38
CA ALA A 197 -0.87 -0.76 0.92
C ALA A 197 -1.32 -0.95 -0.54
N ARG A 198 -2.53 -0.47 -0.87
CA ARG A 198 -3.05 -0.46 -2.25
C ARG A 198 -2.13 0.31 -3.20
N PHE A 199 -1.60 1.44 -2.74
CA PHE A 199 -0.68 2.24 -3.53
C PHE A 199 0.59 1.45 -3.88
N LEU A 200 1.20 0.79 -2.89
CA LEU A 200 2.41 -0.01 -3.11
C LEU A 200 2.16 -1.19 -4.04
N ASN A 201 0.99 -1.84 -3.92
CA ASN A 201 0.59 -2.94 -4.80
C ASN A 201 0.27 -2.50 -6.23
N GLY A 202 0.02 -1.21 -6.47
CA GLY A 202 -0.32 -0.69 -7.80
C GLY A 202 -1.80 -0.83 -8.17
N GLU A 203 -2.67 -0.93 -7.17
CA GLU A 203 -4.11 -1.20 -7.35
C GLU A 203 -4.93 0.06 -7.70
N ASP A 204 -4.25 1.15 -8.01
CA ASP A 204 -4.84 2.48 -8.21
C ASP A 204 -4.37 3.14 -9.52
N ALA A 205 -4.17 2.32 -10.56
CA ALA A 205 -3.62 2.76 -11.83
C ALA A 205 -4.52 3.78 -12.57
N GLU A 206 -5.79 3.88 -12.20
CA GLU A 206 -6.73 4.88 -12.74
C GLU A 206 -6.40 6.31 -12.32
N TYR A 207 -5.79 6.48 -11.15
CA TYR A 207 -5.49 7.79 -10.55
C TYR A 207 -3.99 8.04 -10.42
N VAL A 208 -3.18 6.98 -10.36
CA VAL A 208 -1.73 7.04 -10.23
C VAL A 208 -1.05 6.49 -11.47
N ARG A 209 -0.16 7.31 -12.04
CA ARG A 209 0.70 6.93 -13.15
C ARG A 209 1.89 6.09 -12.65
N TYR A 210 1.65 4.85 -12.26
CA TYR A 210 2.70 3.95 -11.75
C TYR A 210 3.86 3.75 -12.72
N ALA A 211 3.61 3.74 -14.02
CA ALA A 211 4.68 3.60 -15.01
C ALA A 211 5.75 4.71 -14.90
N GLU A 212 5.36 5.92 -14.50
CA GLU A 212 6.29 7.03 -14.29
C GLU A 212 7.08 6.85 -13.00
N ILE A 213 6.39 6.45 -11.92
CA ILE A 213 7.00 6.20 -10.61
C ILE A 213 7.98 5.03 -10.69
N ASP A 214 7.59 3.95 -11.36
CA ASP A 214 8.37 2.71 -11.46
C ASP A 214 9.62 2.90 -12.31
N ALA A 215 9.60 3.85 -13.26
CA ALA A 215 10.73 4.20 -14.12
C ALA A 215 11.61 5.33 -13.56
N ASP A 216 11.19 6.02 -12.50
CA ASP A 216 11.91 7.14 -11.92
C ASP A 216 13.05 6.66 -11.01
N GLU A 217 14.28 6.73 -11.53
CA GLU A 217 15.51 6.39 -10.80
C GLU A 217 15.83 7.39 -9.68
N SER A 218 15.27 8.61 -9.69
CA SER A 218 15.51 9.58 -8.62
C SER A 218 14.86 9.18 -7.30
N LEU A 219 13.89 8.25 -7.37
CA LEU A 219 13.24 7.65 -6.20
C LEU A 219 14.05 6.50 -5.61
N ASP A 220 15.18 6.10 -6.19
CA ASP A 220 16.05 5.08 -5.61
C ASP A 220 16.77 5.61 -4.35
N ASP A 221 16.56 4.96 -3.21
CA ASP A 221 17.26 5.30 -1.97
C ASP A 221 18.66 4.67 -1.93
N PHE A 222 19.60 5.26 -2.67
CA PHE A 222 20.99 4.78 -2.66
C PHE A 222 21.63 4.84 -1.25
N ALA A 223 21.17 5.74 -0.37
CA ALA A 223 21.71 5.88 0.97
C ALA A 223 21.24 4.76 1.92
N GLU A 224 19.98 4.34 1.79
CA GLU A 224 19.46 3.15 2.48
C GLU A 224 20.10 1.88 1.93
N MET A 225 20.20 1.73 0.60
CA MET A 225 20.89 0.59 -0.01
C MET A 225 22.35 0.45 0.45
N GLN A 226 23.08 1.56 0.62
CA GLN A 226 24.44 1.52 1.13
C GLN A 226 24.48 1.08 2.59
N ARG A 227 23.56 1.57 3.42
CA ARG A 227 23.45 1.15 4.84
C ARG A 227 23.13 -0.33 4.96
N ASP A 228 22.18 -0.84 4.17
CA ASP A 228 21.86 -2.27 4.14
C ASP A 228 23.07 -3.12 3.73
N ALA A 229 23.86 -2.65 2.76
CA ALA A 229 25.08 -3.33 2.33
C ALA A 229 26.18 -3.30 3.42
N GLU A 230 26.31 -2.21 4.16
CA GLU A 230 27.20 -2.10 5.31
C GLU A 230 26.75 -3.04 6.45
N ASP A 231 25.47 -3.01 6.82
CA ASP A 231 24.90 -3.87 7.85
C ASP A 231 25.07 -5.36 7.52
N GLN A 232 24.84 -5.73 6.26
CA GLN A 232 25.10 -7.09 5.77
C GLN A 232 26.59 -7.47 5.88
N TYR A 233 27.50 -6.55 5.63
CA TYR A 233 28.94 -6.77 5.74
C TYR A 233 29.40 -6.97 7.20
N PHE A 234 28.75 -6.33 8.18
CA PHE A 234 29.08 -6.46 9.60
C PHE A 234 28.36 -7.64 10.31
N ALA A 235 27.38 -8.26 9.65
CA ALA A 235 26.62 -9.39 10.20
C ALA A 235 27.26 -10.77 9.95
N ASP A 236 28.21 -10.87 9.01
CA ASP A 236 29.05 -12.06 8.72
C ASP A 236 30.38 -12.03 9.49
#